data_AF-A0A556VVG6-F1
#
_entry.id   AF-A0A556VVG6-F1
#
_cell.length_a   1.000
_cell.length_b   1.000
_cell.length_c   1.000
_cell.angle_alpha   90.00
_cell.angle_beta   90.00
_cell.angle_gamma   90.00
#
_symmetry.space_group_name_H-M   'P 1'
#
loop_
_entity.id
_entity.type
_entity.pdbx_description
1 polymer ?
#
loop_
_entity_poly.entity_id
_entity_poly.type
_entity_poly.pdbx_seq_one_letter_code
_entity_poly.pdbx_strand_id
1 'polypeptide(L)'
;MVSTAARFLFLFDFDETLIDENSDNSVVRAAPFTLPVSLSNSQRPRFFLEHSQKIMTFLNESGVTEEAVRDAIERIPASPGRGGASPLPTWLRHAGARGLFAEVFTNPAEFNRDGRLVLRPYHAHSCPECPENMCKQLILRDYASKRAKEQGEPFQKIFYIGDGQNDVCPTLALGLNDTVFPRRGFPMHRIIQDLQRTQPGVYRPSVVPWERGQDVVDFLKTIL
;
A
#
# COMPACT_ATOMS: atom_id res chain seq x y z
N MET A 1 -20.28 -10.75 -32.86
CA MET A 1 -19.93 -9.92 -31.68
C MET A 1 -18.59 -10.41 -31.17
N VAL A 2 -17.62 -9.51 -30.99
CA VAL A 2 -16.40 -9.86 -30.26
C VAL A 2 -16.78 -9.93 -28.79
N SER A 3 -16.58 -11.07 -28.14
CA SER A 3 -16.69 -11.14 -26.68
C SER A 3 -15.57 -10.29 -26.09
N THR A 4 -15.89 -9.18 -25.43
CA THR A 4 -14.86 -8.45 -24.67
C THR A 4 -14.44 -9.32 -23.49
N ALA A 5 -13.14 -9.60 -23.40
CA ALA A 5 -12.61 -10.41 -22.32
C ALA A 5 -12.94 -9.76 -20.97
N ALA A 6 -13.17 -10.58 -19.93
CA ALA A 6 -13.50 -10.06 -18.61
C ALA A 6 -12.39 -9.14 -18.08
N ARG A 7 -12.74 -7.91 -17.68
CA ARG A 7 -11.79 -6.86 -17.30
C ARG A 7 -11.85 -6.55 -15.82
N PHE A 8 -10.82 -6.96 -15.09
CA PHE A 8 -10.71 -6.76 -13.65
C PHE A 8 -9.51 -5.87 -13.32
N LEU A 9 -9.67 -5.05 -12.28
CA LEU A 9 -8.58 -4.26 -11.70
C LEU A 9 -8.31 -4.76 -10.28
N PHE A 10 -7.06 -5.13 -10.00
CA PHE A 10 -6.61 -5.47 -8.67
C PHE A 10 -5.68 -4.37 -8.15
N LEU A 11 -5.97 -3.87 -6.95
CA LEU A 11 -5.09 -2.99 -6.19
C LEU A 11 -4.70 -3.69 -4.89
N PHE A 12 -3.43 -3.62 -4.53
CA PHE A 12 -2.87 -4.17 -3.32
C PHE A 12 -2.15 -3.05 -2.57
N ASP A 13 -2.33 -2.94 -1.25
CA ASP A 13 -1.33 -2.25 -0.43
C ASP A 13 -0.04 -3.08 -0.36
N PHE A 14 1.05 -2.45 0.05
CA PHE A 14 2.34 -3.10 0.16
C PHE A 14 2.62 -3.62 1.57
N ASP A 15 2.85 -2.71 2.51
CA ASP A 15 3.11 -3.03 3.92
C ASP A 15 1.97 -3.87 4.50
N GLU A 16 2.29 -4.85 5.34
CA GLU A 16 1.33 -5.74 6.02
C GLU A 16 0.28 -6.41 5.09
N THR A 17 0.51 -6.41 3.77
CA THR A 17 -0.40 -6.94 2.73
C THR A 17 0.35 -7.82 1.71
N LEU A 18 1.23 -7.23 0.90
CA LEU A 18 2.14 -7.98 0.00
C LEU A 18 3.38 -8.50 0.75
N ILE A 19 3.80 -7.80 1.81
CA ILE A 19 4.80 -8.22 2.78
C ILE A 19 4.14 -8.43 4.16
N ASP A 20 4.71 -9.29 5.02
CA ASP A 20 4.16 -9.59 6.36
C ASP A 20 4.71 -8.64 7.45
N GLU A 21 5.25 -7.50 7.03
CA GLU A 21 5.87 -6.49 7.89
C GLU A 21 5.55 -5.08 7.36
N ASN A 22 5.79 -4.07 8.19
CA ASN A 22 5.91 -2.68 7.76
C ASN A 22 7.37 -2.33 7.42
N SER A 23 7.60 -1.83 6.20
CA SER A 23 8.93 -1.58 5.64
C SER A 23 9.70 -0.42 6.29
N ASP A 24 9.04 0.67 6.69
CA ASP A 24 9.66 1.75 7.48
C ASP A 24 10.23 1.18 8.79
N ASN A 25 9.46 0.34 9.49
CA ASN A 25 9.92 -0.33 10.71
C ASN A 25 11.07 -1.33 10.45
N SER A 26 11.13 -1.99 9.29
CA SER A 26 12.21 -2.92 8.94
C SER A 26 13.56 -2.20 8.77
N VAL A 27 13.55 -1.02 8.13
CA VAL A 27 14.76 -0.16 8.03
C VAL A 27 15.23 0.29 9.43
N VAL A 28 14.30 0.68 10.31
CA VAL A 28 14.62 1.06 11.69
C VAL A 28 15.18 -0.12 12.50
N ARG A 29 14.62 -1.32 12.36
CA ARG A 29 15.11 -2.54 13.04
C ARG A 29 16.53 -2.95 12.60
N ALA A 30 16.94 -2.60 11.39
CA ALA A 30 18.27 -2.91 10.88
C ALA A 30 19.36 -1.93 11.35
N ALA A 31 18.98 -0.79 11.95
CA ALA A 31 19.94 0.13 12.54
C ALA A 31 20.63 -0.52 13.77
N PRO A 32 21.95 -0.30 13.98
CA PRO A 32 22.69 -0.86 15.11
C PRO A 32 22.39 -0.16 16.46
N PHE A 33 21.31 0.63 16.52
CA PHE A 33 20.90 1.46 17.66
C PHE A 33 19.39 1.65 17.67
N THR A 34 18.84 2.04 18.83
CA THR A 34 17.43 2.44 18.95
C THR A 34 17.24 3.92 18.62
N LEU A 35 16.11 4.25 17.98
CA LEU A 35 15.74 5.66 17.77
C LEU A 35 15.46 6.36 19.12
N PRO A 36 15.82 7.65 19.26
CA PRO A 36 15.42 8.46 20.42
C PRO A 36 13.90 8.48 20.59
N VAL A 37 13.40 8.31 21.83
CA VAL A 37 11.96 8.29 22.12
C VAL A 37 11.25 9.57 21.64
N SER A 38 11.93 10.72 21.70
CA SER A 38 11.44 11.99 21.16
C SER A 38 11.22 11.99 19.65
N LEU A 39 12.04 11.25 18.90
CA LEU A 39 11.89 11.07 17.46
C LEU A 39 10.79 10.05 17.15
N SER A 40 10.79 8.89 17.82
CA SER A 40 9.76 7.85 17.66
C SER A 40 8.35 8.39 17.94
N ASN A 41 8.19 9.20 18.99
CA ASN A 41 6.90 9.79 19.35
C ASN A 41 6.59 11.11 18.63
N SER A 42 7.38 11.51 17.61
CA SER A 42 7.18 12.77 16.88
C SER A 42 6.10 12.70 15.79
N GLN A 43 5.51 11.52 15.54
CA GLN A 43 4.51 11.34 14.50
C GLN A 43 3.23 12.14 14.84
N ARG A 44 2.77 12.94 13.87
CA ARG A 44 1.50 13.69 13.97
C ARG A 44 0.50 13.11 12.96
N PRO A 45 -0.80 13.09 13.27
CA PRO A 45 -1.82 12.70 12.30
C PRO A 45 -1.64 13.46 10.98
N ARG A 46 -1.76 12.75 9.85
CA ARG A 46 -1.57 13.27 8.48
C ARG A 46 -0.16 13.67 8.06
N PHE A 47 0.80 13.81 8.98
CA PHE A 47 2.21 14.16 8.70
C PHE A 47 3.14 12.94 8.65
N PHE A 48 2.68 11.85 8.01
CA PHE A 48 3.45 10.61 7.90
C PHE A 48 4.80 10.82 7.19
N LEU A 49 4.79 11.45 6.00
CA LEU A 49 5.99 11.71 5.21
C LEU A 49 7.02 12.57 5.96
N GLU A 50 6.59 13.57 6.72
CA GLU A 50 7.47 14.42 7.54
C GLU A 50 8.16 13.59 8.64
N HIS A 51 7.41 12.69 9.29
CA HIS A 51 7.95 11.81 10.32
C HIS A 51 8.94 10.79 9.76
N SER A 52 8.59 10.07 8.68
CA SER A 52 9.52 9.15 8.01
C SER A 52 10.77 9.90 7.51
N GLN A 53 10.63 11.13 6.98
CA GLN A 53 11.79 11.93 6.57
C GLN A 53 12.70 12.34 7.74
N LYS A 54 12.16 12.62 8.93
CA LYS A 54 12.98 12.86 10.14
C LYS A 54 13.74 11.60 10.55
N ILE A 55 13.10 10.44 10.50
CA ILE A 55 13.75 9.15 10.78
C ILE A 55 14.89 8.89 9.79
N MET A 56 14.62 8.99 8.48
CA MET A 56 15.65 8.78 7.44
C MET A 56 16.80 9.78 7.52
N THR A 57 16.55 11.01 8.00
CA THR A 57 17.60 12.00 8.28
C THR A 57 18.45 11.56 9.46
N PHE A 58 17.83 11.21 10.60
CA PHE A 58 18.54 10.75 11.80
C PHE A 58 19.36 9.48 11.56
N LEU A 59 18.85 8.53 10.76
CA LEU A 59 19.58 7.31 10.41
C LEU A 59 20.88 7.62 9.64
N ASN A 60 20.81 8.50 8.63
CA ASN A 60 21.97 8.96 7.87
C ASN A 60 22.97 9.75 8.74
N GLU A 61 22.49 10.68 9.58
CA GLU A 61 23.32 11.42 10.54
C GLU A 61 24.00 10.51 11.58
N SER A 62 23.39 9.35 11.88
CA SER A 62 23.92 8.31 12.76
C SER A 62 24.78 7.26 12.03
N GLY A 63 25.14 7.49 10.76
CA GLY A 63 26.06 6.66 9.99
C GLY A 63 25.45 5.43 9.29
N VAL A 64 24.12 5.31 9.22
CA VAL A 64 23.47 4.26 8.42
C VAL A 64 23.64 4.58 6.93
N THR A 65 24.29 3.68 6.19
CA THR A 65 24.64 3.86 4.78
C THR A 65 23.48 3.53 3.84
N GLU A 66 23.54 4.03 2.60
CA GLU A 66 22.63 3.64 1.53
C GLU A 66 22.59 2.11 1.33
N GLU A 67 23.75 1.46 1.36
CA GLU A 67 23.88 0.01 1.26
C GLU A 67 23.14 -0.70 2.40
N ALA A 68 23.33 -0.27 3.65
CA ALA A 68 22.62 -0.83 4.80
C ALA A 68 21.09 -0.66 4.71
N VAL A 69 20.61 0.49 4.20
CA VAL A 69 19.17 0.70 3.95
C VAL A 69 18.66 -0.25 2.86
N ARG A 70 19.41 -0.42 1.76
CA ARG A 70 19.04 -1.36 0.68
C ARG A 70 18.97 -2.79 1.20
N ASP A 71 20.02 -3.25 1.87
CA ASP A 71 20.11 -4.58 2.50
C ASP A 71 18.98 -4.83 3.52
N ALA A 72 18.64 -3.84 4.33
CA ALA A 72 17.57 -3.94 5.32
C ALA A 72 16.20 -4.17 4.67
N ILE A 73 15.91 -3.44 3.60
CA ILE A 73 14.68 -3.64 2.84
C ILE A 73 14.77 -5.02 2.14
N GLU A 74 15.91 -5.36 1.52
CA GLU A 74 16.11 -6.62 0.76
C GLU A 74 15.80 -7.90 1.53
N ARG A 75 15.94 -7.87 2.86
CA ARG A 75 15.67 -9.01 3.74
C ARG A 75 14.20 -9.14 4.17
N ILE A 76 13.33 -8.17 3.85
CA ILE A 76 11.90 -8.21 4.19
C ILE A 76 11.22 -9.42 3.49
N PRO A 77 10.59 -10.34 4.25
CA PRO A 77 9.85 -11.44 3.68
C PRO A 77 8.57 -10.94 2.99
N ALA A 78 8.16 -11.59 1.89
CA ALA A 78 6.80 -11.44 1.41
C ALA A 78 5.82 -12.07 2.41
N SER A 79 4.54 -11.71 2.33
CA SER A 79 3.52 -12.47 3.06
C SER A 79 3.58 -13.96 2.64
N PRO A 80 3.36 -14.92 3.56
CA PRO A 80 3.78 -16.32 3.39
C PRO A 80 3.43 -16.93 2.03
N GLY A 81 4.43 -17.01 1.14
CA GLY A 81 4.24 -17.46 -0.24
C GLY A 81 5.32 -17.07 -1.26
N ARG A 82 6.07 -15.95 -1.08
CA ARG A 82 7.23 -15.54 -1.92
C ARG A 82 8.31 -14.85 -1.06
N GLY A 83 9.43 -14.36 -1.62
CA GLY A 83 10.55 -13.86 -0.80
C GLY A 83 11.35 -12.68 -1.38
N GLY A 84 11.77 -11.80 -0.46
CA GLY A 84 12.81 -10.77 -0.57
C GLY A 84 12.47 -9.48 -1.33
N ALA A 85 13.03 -8.33 -0.93
CA ALA A 85 13.43 -7.33 -1.92
C ALA A 85 13.65 -5.85 -1.46
N SER A 86 14.27 -5.02 -2.32
CA SER A 86 14.78 -3.64 -2.04
C SER A 86 13.64 -2.59 -2.04
N PRO A 87 13.79 -1.23 -2.11
CA PRO A 87 12.60 -0.34 -2.05
C PRO A 87 11.59 -0.59 -3.19
N LEU A 88 10.29 -0.46 -2.91
CA LEU A 88 9.15 -1.12 -3.57
C LEU A 88 9.29 -1.54 -5.06
N PRO A 89 9.58 -0.67 -6.05
CA PRO A 89 9.73 -1.11 -7.44
C PRO A 89 10.91 -2.08 -7.65
N THR A 90 11.96 -1.95 -6.83
CA THR A 90 13.09 -2.86 -6.75
C THR A 90 12.78 -4.08 -5.88
N TRP A 91 11.94 -3.95 -4.84
CA TRP A 91 11.36 -5.10 -4.11
C TRP A 91 10.79 -6.11 -5.10
N LEU A 92 9.82 -5.62 -5.88
CA LEU A 92 9.09 -6.38 -6.86
C LEU A 92 10.01 -6.97 -7.94
N ARG A 93 11.10 -6.30 -8.31
CA ARG A 93 12.05 -6.85 -9.31
C ARG A 93 12.82 -8.05 -8.75
N HIS A 94 13.39 -7.93 -7.56
CA HIS A 94 14.17 -9.01 -6.93
C HIS A 94 13.26 -10.19 -6.55
N ALA A 95 12.05 -9.93 -6.03
CA ALA A 95 11.02 -10.95 -5.78
C ALA A 95 10.50 -11.68 -7.05
N GLY A 96 10.97 -11.31 -8.25
CA GLY A 96 10.46 -11.81 -9.53
C GLY A 96 9.02 -11.40 -9.85
N ALA A 97 8.44 -10.50 -9.05
CA ALA A 97 7.02 -10.13 -9.07
C ALA A 97 6.70 -8.89 -9.92
N ARG A 98 7.68 -8.07 -10.32
CA ARG A 98 7.44 -6.78 -11.00
C ARG A 98 6.64 -6.93 -12.30
N GLY A 99 6.81 -8.04 -13.02
CA GLY A 99 6.05 -8.34 -14.24
C GLY A 99 4.55 -8.58 -14.02
N LEU A 100 4.11 -8.84 -12.78
CA LEU A 100 2.70 -9.05 -12.43
C LEU A 100 1.91 -7.73 -12.29
N PHE A 101 2.62 -6.60 -12.10
CA PHE A 101 1.99 -5.31 -11.80
C PHE A 101 2.02 -4.38 -13.03
N ALA A 102 0.84 -4.00 -13.51
CA ALA A 102 0.71 -3.06 -14.62
C ALA A 102 1.17 -1.62 -14.26
N GLU A 103 1.15 -1.26 -12.97
CA GLU A 103 1.60 0.04 -12.46
C GLU A 103 2.03 -0.09 -10.99
N VAL A 104 2.89 0.81 -10.50
CA VAL A 104 3.30 0.89 -9.08
C VAL A 104 3.22 2.34 -8.59
N PHE A 105 2.43 2.59 -7.54
CA PHE A 105 2.25 3.91 -6.95
C PHE A 105 2.94 3.98 -5.59
N THR A 106 3.86 4.92 -5.41
CA THR A 106 4.59 5.12 -4.14
C THR A 106 5.14 6.53 -4.05
N ASN A 107 5.41 7.01 -2.83
CA ASN A 107 6.16 8.25 -2.61
C ASN A 107 7.53 8.16 -3.29
N PRO A 108 7.92 9.09 -4.19
CA PRO A 108 9.25 9.07 -4.77
C PRO A 108 10.34 9.14 -3.68
N ALA A 109 11.31 8.23 -3.77
CA ALA A 109 12.37 8.06 -2.79
C ALA A 109 13.72 7.95 -3.50
N GLU A 110 14.65 8.86 -3.19
CA GLU A 110 15.97 8.96 -3.82
C GLU A 110 17.04 9.30 -2.78
N PHE A 111 18.23 8.71 -2.92
CA PHE A 111 19.39 9.12 -2.13
C PHE A 111 19.96 10.42 -2.71
N ASN A 112 20.22 11.41 -1.85
CA ASN A 112 20.89 12.63 -2.25
C ASN A 112 22.43 12.45 -2.25
N ARG A 113 23.19 13.50 -2.59
CA ARG A 113 24.66 13.47 -2.64
C ARG A 113 25.34 13.17 -1.29
N ASP A 114 24.61 13.33 -0.19
CA ASP A 114 25.08 13.11 1.18
C ASP A 114 24.72 11.69 1.69
N GLY A 115 24.19 10.83 0.81
CA GLY A 115 23.75 9.47 1.15
C GLY A 115 22.45 9.42 1.96
N ARG A 116 21.71 10.53 2.08
CA ARG A 116 20.43 10.59 2.79
C ARG A 116 19.28 10.23 1.87
N LEU A 117 18.41 9.32 2.31
CA LEU A 117 17.15 9.01 1.62
C LEU A 117 16.18 10.20 1.76
N VAL A 118 15.79 10.78 0.62
CA VAL A 118 14.84 11.88 0.52
C VAL A 118 13.52 11.35 -0.05
N LEU A 119 12.47 11.48 0.74
CA LEU A 119 11.10 11.11 0.38
C LEU A 119 10.35 12.36 -0.11
N ARG A 120 9.51 12.21 -1.14
CA ARG A 120 8.67 13.29 -1.68
C ARG A 120 7.20 12.86 -1.75
N PRO A 121 6.23 13.80 -1.70
CA PRO A 121 4.83 13.49 -1.99
C PRO A 121 4.68 12.81 -3.35
N TYR A 122 3.80 11.82 -3.46
CA TYR A 122 3.42 11.24 -4.75
C TYR A 122 2.59 12.22 -5.58
N HIS A 123 1.63 12.92 -4.95
CA HIS A 123 0.87 14.00 -5.56
C HIS A 123 0.41 15.02 -4.51
N ALA A 124 -0.15 16.14 -4.95
CA ALA A 124 -0.95 17.03 -4.11
C ALA A 124 -2.44 16.66 -4.22
N HIS A 125 -3.21 16.79 -3.14
CA HIS A 125 -4.65 16.51 -3.12
C HIS A 125 -5.41 17.30 -2.05
N SER A 126 -6.74 17.38 -2.18
CA SER A 126 -7.62 18.04 -1.19
C SER A 126 -8.44 17.08 -0.33
N CYS A 127 -8.08 15.79 -0.27
CA CYS A 127 -8.76 14.81 0.60
C CYS A 127 -8.61 15.21 2.09
N PRO A 128 -9.69 15.25 2.89
CA PRO A 128 -9.61 15.61 4.32
C PRO A 128 -9.06 14.47 5.20
N GLU A 129 -9.24 13.21 4.79
CA GLU A 129 -8.85 12.04 5.59
C GLU A 129 -7.40 11.58 5.35
N CYS A 130 -6.88 11.76 4.13
CA CYS A 130 -5.56 11.24 3.76
C CYS A 130 -4.40 12.11 4.28
N PRO A 131 -3.22 11.51 4.57
CA PRO A 131 -1.99 12.27 4.81
C PRO A 131 -1.58 13.04 3.55
N GLU A 132 -0.92 14.18 3.70
CA GLU A 132 -0.70 15.15 2.61
C GLU A 132 0.08 14.59 1.40
N ASN A 133 0.81 13.50 1.58
CA ASN A 133 1.71 12.94 0.58
C ASN A 133 1.04 12.09 -0.51
N MET A 134 -0.12 11.45 -0.21
CA MET A 134 -0.70 10.44 -1.09
C MET A 134 -2.15 10.08 -0.70
N CYS A 135 -3.08 10.23 -1.64
CA CYS A 135 -4.45 9.74 -1.52
C CYS A 135 -4.66 8.54 -2.46
N LYS A 136 -4.73 7.34 -1.87
CA LYS A 136 -4.98 6.09 -2.60
C LYS A 136 -6.33 6.10 -3.35
N GLN A 137 -7.34 6.79 -2.83
CA GLN A 137 -8.64 6.94 -3.51
C GLN A 137 -8.53 7.73 -4.82
N LEU A 138 -7.73 8.81 -4.83
CA LEU A 138 -7.52 9.61 -6.03
C LEU A 138 -6.74 8.80 -7.09
N ILE A 139 -5.68 8.10 -6.68
CA ILE A 139 -4.93 7.17 -7.53
C ILE A 139 -5.83 6.12 -8.18
N LEU A 140 -6.70 5.47 -7.39
CA LEU A 140 -7.64 4.45 -7.88
C LEU A 140 -8.57 5.04 -8.96
N ARG A 141 -9.18 6.19 -8.68
CA ARG A 141 -10.11 6.87 -9.61
C ARG A 141 -9.42 7.32 -10.88
N ASP A 142 -8.24 7.91 -10.78
CA ASP A 142 -7.47 8.41 -11.92
C ASP A 142 -6.99 7.26 -12.81
N TYR A 143 -6.44 6.19 -12.21
CA TYR A 143 -6.00 5.02 -12.96
C TYR A 143 -7.16 4.28 -13.64
N ALA A 144 -8.26 4.04 -12.92
CA ALA A 144 -9.44 3.41 -13.49
C ALA A 144 -10.01 4.23 -14.66
N SER A 145 -10.11 5.56 -14.49
CA SER A 145 -10.60 6.48 -15.53
C SER A 145 -9.66 6.55 -16.73
N LYS A 146 -8.34 6.56 -16.51
CA LYS A 146 -7.32 6.52 -17.57
C LYS A 146 -7.42 5.22 -18.38
N ARG A 147 -7.40 4.07 -17.71
CA ARG A 147 -7.49 2.75 -18.37
C ARG A 147 -8.82 2.51 -19.09
N ALA A 148 -9.92 3.09 -18.60
CA ALA A 148 -11.20 3.06 -19.30
C ALA A 148 -11.14 3.86 -20.63
N LYS A 149 -10.57 5.07 -20.61
CA LYS A 149 -10.38 5.90 -21.81
C LYS A 149 -9.45 5.26 -22.84
N GLU A 150 -8.34 4.68 -22.40
CA GLU A 150 -7.35 4.00 -23.25
C GLU A 150 -7.89 2.75 -23.98
N GLN A 151 -9.06 2.25 -23.57
CA GLN A 151 -9.56 0.93 -23.97
C GLN A 151 -11.03 0.93 -24.41
N GLY A 152 -11.73 2.06 -24.30
CA GLY A 152 -13.14 2.21 -24.68
C GLY A 152 -14.16 1.66 -23.68
N GLU A 153 -13.75 0.89 -22.67
CA GLU A 153 -14.64 0.30 -21.67
C GLU A 153 -14.03 0.32 -20.24
N PRO A 154 -14.84 0.51 -19.19
CA PRO A 154 -14.39 0.47 -17.79
C PRO A 154 -14.02 -0.96 -17.36
N PHE A 155 -13.43 -1.08 -16.17
CA PHE A 155 -13.34 -2.39 -15.49
C PHE A 155 -14.73 -2.85 -15.07
N GLN A 156 -14.99 -4.15 -15.24
CA GLN A 156 -16.25 -4.80 -14.85
C GLN A 156 -16.35 -4.98 -13.34
N LYS A 157 -15.20 -5.16 -12.69
CA LYS A 157 -15.06 -5.29 -11.24
C LYS A 157 -13.68 -4.84 -10.77
N ILE A 158 -13.64 -4.13 -9.65
CA ILE A 158 -12.43 -3.72 -8.94
C ILE A 158 -12.29 -4.54 -7.66
N PHE A 159 -11.07 -4.98 -7.39
CA PHE A 159 -10.65 -5.69 -6.21
C PHE A 159 -9.62 -4.84 -5.46
N TYR A 160 -9.86 -4.58 -4.17
CA TYR A 160 -8.90 -3.87 -3.32
C TYR A 160 -8.48 -4.76 -2.15
N ILE A 161 -7.18 -5.00 -2.00
CA ILE A 161 -6.58 -5.79 -0.94
C ILE A 161 -5.73 -4.86 -0.08
N GLY A 162 -5.93 -4.85 1.24
CA GLY A 162 -5.20 -3.98 2.17
C GLY A 162 -5.42 -4.37 3.64
N ASP A 163 -4.82 -3.64 4.56
CA ASP A 163 -4.88 -3.90 6.01
C ASP A 163 -5.19 -2.64 6.85
N GLY A 164 -4.69 -1.48 6.44
CA GLY A 164 -4.52 -0.33 7.32
C GLY A 164 -5.60 0.75 7.21
N GLN A 165 -5.55 1.75 8.11
CA GLN A 165 -6.48 2.89 8.08
C GLN A 165 -6.33 3.71 6.78
N ASN A 166 -5.10 3.77 6.24
CA ASN A 166 -4.74 4.34 4.94
C ASN A 166 -5.50 3.68 3.75
N ASP A 167 -5.98 2.44 3.89
CA ASP A 167 -6.73 1.71 2.87
C ASP A 167 -8.25 1.89 2.93
N VAL A 168 -8.80 2.49 3.99
CA VAL A 168 -10.25 2.69 4.07
C VAL A 168 -10.72 3.65 2.97
N CYS A 169 -10.02 4.79 2.82
CA CYS A 169 -10.38 5.84 1.86
C CYS A 169 -10.58 5.34 0.40
N PRO A 170 -9.65 4.60 -0.24
CA PRO A 170 -9.87 4.10 -1.61
C PRO A 170 -11.12 3.23 -1.75
N THR A 171 -11.49 2.46 -0.73
CA THR A 171 -12.69 1.61 -0.81
C THR A 171 -14.01 2.37 -0.80
N LEU A 172 -14.02 3.62 -0.32
CA LEU A 172 -15.21 4.49 -0.37
C LEU A 172 -15.55 4.95 -1.81
N ALA A 173 -14.67 4.70 -2.78
CA ALA A 173 -14.95 4.94 -4.20
C ALA A 173 -15.56 3.72 -4.92
N LEU A 174 -15.66 2.57 -4.27
CA LEU A 174 -16.07 1.30 -4.89
C LEU A 174 -17.59 1.10 -4.85
N GLY A 175 -18.10 0.43 -5.88
CA GLY A 175 -19.52 0.14 -6.08
C GLY A 175 -19.97 -1.23 -5.55
N LEU A 176 -21.26 -1.53 -5.71
CA LEU A 176 -21.88 -2.78 -5.26
C LEU A 176 -21.28 -4.05 -5.90
N ASN A 177 -20.70 -3.94 -7.09
CA ASN A 177 -20.10 -5.06 -7.82
C ASN A 177 -18.67 -5.37 -7.37
N ASP A 178 -18.00 -4.40 -6.74
CA ASP A 178 -16.59 -4.46 -6.36
C ASP A 178 -16.38 -5.31 -5.09
N THR A 179 -15.13 -5.64 -4.78
CA THR A 179 -14.81 -6.46 -3.61
C THR A 179 -13.56 -5.98 -2.91
N VAL A 180 -13.65 -5.94 -1.58
CA VAL A 180 -12.62 -5.46 -0.67
C VAL A 180 -12.19 -6.63 0.21
N PHE A 181 -10.88 -6.85 0.25
CA PHE A 181 -10.24 -7.84 1.11
C PHE A 181 -9.44 -7.11 2.20
N PRO A 182 -10.08 -6.76 3.34
CA PRO A 182 -9.35 -6.19 4.47
C PRO A 182 -8.67 -7.32 5.27
N ARG A 183 -7.41 -7.14 5.67
CA ARG A 183 -6.71 -8.14 6.49
C ARG A 183 -7.43 -8.30 7.83
N ARG A 184 -7.78 -9.54 8.20
CA ARG A 184 -8.67 -9.81 9.33
C ARG A 184 -8.05 -9.28 10.62
N GLY A 185 -8.82 -8.47 11.33
CA GLY A 185 -8.41 -7.91 12.61
C GLY A 185 -7.47 -6.71 12.51
N PHE A 186 -7.03 -6.30 11.33
CA PHE A 186 -6.27 -5.05 11.13
C PHE A 186 -7.19 -3.81 11.05
N PRO A 187 -6.68 -2.57 11.11
CA PRO A 187 -7.50 -1.37 11.23
C PRO A 187 -8.57 -1.22 10.14
N MET A 188 -8.25 -1.53 8.88
CA MET A 188 -9.20 -1.48 7.76
C MET A 188 -10.43 -2.36 8.01
N HIS A 189 -10.20 -3.60 8.48
CA HIS A 189 -11.27 -4.54 8.78
C HIS A 189 -12.19 -4.01 9.88
N ARG A 190 -11.62 -3.52 10.99
CA ARG A 190 -12.38 -2.98 12.13
C ARG A 190 -13.21 -1.76 11.71
N ILE A 191 -12.61 -0.83 10.98
CA ILE A 191 -13.27 0.40 10.51
C ILE A 191 -14.41 0.07 9.53
N ILE A 192 -14.22 -0.87 8.59
CA ILE A 192 -15.28 -1.30 7.67
C ILE A 192 -16.42 -1.97 8.43
N GLN A 193 -16.14 -2.84 9.40
CA GLN A 193 -17.17 -3.46 10.24
C GLN A 193 -17.97 -2.39 11.01
N ASP A 194 -17.31 -1.38 11.58
CA ASP A 194 -17.99 -0.29 12.27
C ASP A 194 -18.80 0.60 11.32
N LEU A 195 -18.32 0.88 10.11
CA LEU A 195 -19.10 1.59 9.08
C LEU A 195 -20.35 0.80 8.69
N GLN A 196 -20.24 -0.50 8.44
CA GLN A 196 -21.39 -1.36 8.11
C GLN A 196 -22.40 -1.46 9.27
N ARG A 197 -21.91 -1.49 10.51
CA ARG A 197 -22.73 -1.56 11.74
C ARG A 197 -23.44 -0.24 12.06
N THR A 198 -22.76 0.90 11.88
CA THR A 198 -23.29 2.23 12.25
C THR A 198 -24.04 2.91 11.10
N GLN A 199 -23.73 2.56 9.86
CA GLN A 199 -24.34 3.12 8.64
C GLN A 199 -24.73 2.01 7.65
N PRO A 200 -25.72 1.15 7.99
CA PRO A 200 -26.13 0.05 7.13
C PRO A 200 -26.50 0.50 5.71
N GLY A 201 -25.96 -0.18 4.70
CA GLY A 201 -26.21 0.11 3.29
C GLY A 201 -25.46 1.33 2.71
N VAL A 202 -24.73 2.10 3.52
CA VAL A 202 -23.85 3.18 3.02
C VAL A 202 -22.57 2.61 2.41
N TYR A 203 -21.91 1.68 3.09
CA TYR A 203 -20.74 0.97 2.56
C TYR A 203 -21.19 -0.04 1.49
N ARG A 204 -20.74 0.16 0.24
CA ARG A 204 -21.27 -0.53 -0.95
C ARG A 204 -20.57 -1.83 -1.36
N PRO A 205 -19.22 -1.94 -1.39
CA PRO A 205 -18.58 -3.12 -1.97
C PRO A 205 -18.74 -4.35 -1.07
N SER A 206 -18.61 -5.53 -1.68
CA SER A 206 -18.53 -6.79 -0.94
C SER A 206 -17.26 -6.82 -0.08
N VAL A 207 -17.35 -7.37 1.14
CA VAL A 207 -16.24 -7.43 2.10
C VAL A 207 -15.89 -8.87 2.41
N VAL A 208 -14.65 -9.26 2.12
CA VAL A 208 -14.15 -10.64 2.26
C VAL A 208 -12.84 -10.61 3.07
N PRO A 209 -12.90 -10.67 4.41
CA PRO A 209 -11.70 -10.54 5.23
C PRO A 209 -10.76 -11.75 5.08
N TRP A 210 -9.46 -11.49 4.90
CA TRP A 210 -8.43 -12.50 4.65
C TRP A 210 -7.42 -12.58 5.80
N GLU A 211 -6.83 -13.74 6.05
CA GLU A 211 -5.73 -13.93 7.01
C GLU A 211 -4.42 -14.27 6.29
N ARG A 212 -4.50 -14.99 5.17
CA ARG A 212 -3.38 -15.37 4.30
C ARG A 212 -3.74 -15.09 2.85
N GLY A 213 -2.74 -14.85 1.99
CA GLY A 213 -2.97 -14.62 0.56
C GLY A 213 -3.73 -15.75 -0.15
N GLN A 214 -3.64 -16.98 0.38
CA GLN A 214 -4.40 -18.13 -0.12
C GLN A 214 -5.93 -17.94 0.02
N ASP A 215 -6.41 -17.23 1.04
CA ASP A 215 -7.85 -17.02 1.27
C ASP A 215 -8.43 -16.10 0.17
N VAL A 216 -7.65 -15.12 -0.30
CA VAL A 216 -7.98 -14.27 -1.44
C VAL A 216 -8.02 -15.10 -2.73
N VAL A 217 -7.01 -15.94 -2.96
CA VAL A 217 -6.92 -16.82 -4.13
C VAL A 217 -8.10 -17.79 -4.19
N ASP A 218 -8.48 -18.41 -3.07
CA ASP A 218 -9.57 -19.37 -3.02
C ASP A 218 -10.95 -18.71 -3.20
N PHE A 219 -11.15 -17.49 -2.68
CA PHE A 219 -12.34 -16.71 -3.02
C PHE A 219 -12.40 -16.37 -4.52
N LEU A 220 -11.29 -15.92 -5.13
CA LEU A 220 -11.28 -15.56 -6.55
C LEU A 220 -11.63 -16.75 -7.47
N LYS A 221 -11.18 -17.97 -7.15
CA LYS A 221 -11.56 -19.21 -7.86
C LYS A 221 -13.08 -19.50 -7.85
N THR A 222 -13.86 -18.88 -6.97
CA THR A 222 -15.31 -19.06 -6.91
C THR A 222 -16.11 -18.07 -7.75
N ILE A 223 -15.46 -17.02 -8.29
CA ILE A 223 -16.15 -15.92 -8.97
C ILE A 223 -15.52 -15.50 -10.31
N LEU A 224 -14.38 -16.09 -10.69
CA LEU A 224 -13.64 -15.83 -11.93
C LEU A 224 -13.51 -17.12 -12.77
#